data_AF-A0A373FWK7-F1
#
_entry.id   AF-A0A373FWK7-F1
#
_cell.length_a   1.000
_cell.length_b   1.000
_cell.length_c   1.000
_cell.angle_alpha   90.00
_cell.angle_beta   90.00
_cell.angle_gamma   90.00
#
_symmetry.space_group_name_H-M   'P 1'
#
loop_
_entity.id
_entity.type
_entity.pdbx_description
1 polymer ?
#
loop_
_entity_poly.entity_id
_entity_poly.type
_entity_poly.pdbx_seq_one_letter_code
_entity_poly.pdbx_strand_id
1 'polypeptide(L)'
;MLQDYKLEIGFDNCSYDSPYLVEGCANSCITLIIDSEKFPTLQSKKNVQEELQNVIKAELAKIKWIIYNDVNLEFFWYFSCLRKKESDKIGDLDNLIKPIIDTFSGCNGIFIDDSQIGSINSLWMSRDVSSSRNSILKLCIHFNNDDCCIKENMRFVQIE
;
A
#
# COMPACT_ATOMS: atom_id res chain seq x y z
N MET A 1 13.01 15.50 -13.02
CA MET A 1 11.63 15.88 -12.68
C MET A 1 11.23 14.98 -11.53
N LEU A 2 11.11 15.52 -10.32
CA LEU A 2 10.55 14.77 -9.20
C LEU A 2 9.10 14.45 -9.55
N GLN A 3 8.69 13.18 -9.48
CA GLN A 3 7.28 12.85 -9.53
C GLN A 3 6.64 13.26 -8.21
N ASP A 4 5.63 14.12 -8.27
CA ASP A 4 4.81 14.43 -7.10
C ASP A 4 3.81 13.29 -6.87
N TYR A 5 4.09 12.48 -5.86
CA TYR A 5 3.14 11.52 -5.31
C TYR A 5 2.44 12.18 -4.13
N LYS A 6 1.12 12.41 -4.25
CA LYS A 6 0.33 12.87 -3.12
C LYS A 6 -0.25 11.65 -2.41
N LEU A 7 0.29 11.34 -1.23
CA LEU A 7 -0.14 10.23 -0.38
C LEU A 7 -1.00 10.75 0.78
N GLU A 8 -2.17 10.16 0.96
CA GLU A 8 -3.04 10.35 2.12
C GLU A 8 -3.25 8.99 2.79
N ILE A 9 -3.18 8.93 4.11
CA ILE A 9 -3.37 7.70 4.90
C ILE A 9 -4.56 7.88 5.84
N GLY A 10 -5.45 6.90 5.84
CA GLY A 10 -6.61 6.79 6.70
C GLY A 10 -6.51 5.53 7.56
N PHE A 11 -7.10 5.58 8.74
CA PHE A 11 -7.14 4.47 9.67
C PHE A 11 -8.58 4.19 10.06
N ASP A 12 -8.92 2.90 10.13
CA ASP A 12 -10.17 2.40 10.68
C ASP A 12 -9.83 1.43 11.82
N ASN A 13 -10.41 1.71 12.99
CA ASN A 13 -10.16 1.01 14.25
C ASN A 13 -8.66 0.93 14.68
N CYS A 14 -7.75 1.66 14.05
CA CYS A 14 -6.33 1.71 14.41
C CYS A 14 -5.77 3.15 14.29
N SER A 15 -4.50 3.34 14.64
CA SER A 15 -3.80 4.63 14.52
C SER A 15 -2.29 4.42 14.39
N TYR A 16 -1.51 5.49 14.25
CA TYR A 16 -0.05 5.40 14.27
C TYR A 16 0.51 4.79 15.57
N ASP A 17 -0.11 5.11 16.70
CA ASP A 17 0.41 4.73 18.02
C ASP A 17 -0.18 3.42 18.55
N SER A 18 -1.41 3.09 18.16
CA SER A 18 -2.15 1.94 18.68
C SER A 18 -2.74 1.08 17.55
N PRO A 19 -2.59 -0.27 17.60
CA PRO A 19 -3.19 -1.17 16.63
C PRO A 19 -4.71 -1.29 16.76
N TYR A 20 -5.30 -0.96 17.91
CA TYR A 20 -6.76 -0.91 18.11
C TYR A 20 -7.21 0.39 18.77
N LEU A 21 -8.44 0.82 18.49
CA LEU A 21 -9.10 1.95 19.15
C LEU A 21 -10.44 1.57 19.79
N VAL A 22 -11.09 0.51 19.30
CA VAL A 22 -12.40 0.04 19.80
C VAL A 22 -12.24 -1.30 20.49
N GLU A 23 -12.56 -1.34 21.79
CA GLU A 23 -12.58 -2.58 22.57
C GLU A 23 -13.61 -3.56 22.00
N GLY A 24 -13.18 -4.82 21.80
CA GLY A 24 -14.04 -5.90 21.27
C GLY A 24 -14.16 -5.94 19.75
N CYS A 25 -13.53 -5.02 19.01
CA CYS A 25 -13.43 -5.10 17.56
C CYS A 25 -12.02 -5.56 17.14
N ALA A 26 -11.93 -6.80 16.68
CA ALA A 26 -10.67 -7.41 16.25
C ALA A 26 -10.23 -6.93 14.85
N ASN A 27 -11.14 -6.41 14.02
CA ASN A 27 -10.81 -6.05 12.64
C ASN A 27 -10.40 -4.57 12.55
N SER A 28 -9.31 -4.30 11.84
CA SER A 28 -8.90 -2.95 11.46
C SER A 28 -8.52 -2.86 10.00
N CYS A 29 -8.49 -1.64 9.51
CA CYS A 29 -8.10 -1.34 8.14
C CYS A 29 -7.21 -0.09 8.08
N ILE A 30 -6.10 -0.17 7.35
CA ILE A 30 -5.33 1.00 6.94
C ILE A 30 -5.65 1.27 5.48
N THR A 31 -6.03 2.50 5.17
CA THR A 31 -6.28 2.95 3.80
C THR A 31 -5.17 3.89 3.34
N LEU A 32 -4.54 3.61 2.20
CA LEU A 32 -3.61 4.51 1.53
C LEU A 32 -4.24 5.01 0.24
N ILE A 33 -4.26 6.32 0.03
CA ILE A 33 -4.74 6.96 -1.20
C ILE A 33 -3.56 7.68 -1.84
N ILE A 34 -3.17 7.24 -3.03
CA ILE A 34 -2.04 7.79 -3.78
C ILE A 34 -2.58 8.41 -5.05
N ASP A 35 -2.38 9.71 -5.20
CA ASP A 35 -2.68 10.46 -6.42
C ASP A 35 -1.36 10.73 -7.16
N SER A 36 -1.27 10.24 -8.41
CA SER A 36 -0.10 10.45 -9.26
C SER A 36 -0.46 10.38 -10.74
N GLU A 37 0.27 11.15 -11.55
CA GLU A 37 0.16 11.06 -13.01
C GLU A 37 0.67 9.73 -13.57
N LYS A 38 1.63 9.08 -12.92
CA LYS A 38 2.30 7.87 -13.43
C LYS A 38 2.74 6.97 -12.28
N PHE A 39 2.17 5.79 -12.22
CA PHE A 39 2.62 4.74 -11.32
C PHE A 39 3.77 3.95 -11.96
N PRO A 40 4.82 3.61 -11.18
CA PRO A 40 5.90 2.75 -11.65
C PRO A 40 5.41 1.32 -11.81
N THR A 41 5.86 0.67 -12.87
CA THR A 41 5.72 -0.78 -13.09
C THR A 41 7.02 -1.48 -12.71
N LEU A 42 6.99 -2.82 -12.59
CA LEU A 42 8.17 -3.66 -12.40
C LEU A 42 9.27 -3.42 -13.45
N GLN A 43 8.89 -3.05 -14.67
CA GLN A 43 9.81 -2.74 -15.78
C GLN A 43 10.32 -1.28 -15.78
N SER A 44 9.80 -0.45 -14.87
CA SER A 44 10.24 0.93 -14.74
C SER A 44 11.67 1.00 -14.20
N LYS A 45 12.34 2.14 -14.41
CA LYS A 45 13.68 2.35 -13.86
C LYS A 45 13.63 2.26 -12.33
N LYS A 46 14.63 1.61 -11.74
CA LYS A 46 14.74 1.40 -10.29
C LYS A 46 14.54 2.68 -9.48
N ASN A 47 15.16 3.79 -9.90
CA ASN A 47 15.02 5.08 -9.22
C ASN A 47 13.55 5.56 -9.12
N VAL A 48 12.73 5.29 -10.14
CA VAL A 48 11.31 5.71 -10.17
C VAL A 48 10.48 4.83 -9.23
N GLN A 49 10.81 3.54 -9.13
CA GLN A 49 10.21 2.66 -8.13
C GLN A 49 10.59 3.14 -6.73
N GLU A 50 11.89 3.36 -6.48
CA GLU A 50 12.41 3.83 -5.19
C GLU A 50 11.77 5.15 -4.75
N GLU A 51 11.48 6.09 -5.66
CA GLU A 51 10.76 7.33 -5.34
C GLU A 51 9.39 7.06 -4.70
N LEU A 52 8.54 6.23 -5.34
CA LEU A 52 7.24 5.85 -4.78
C LEU A 52 7.41 5.06 -3.48
N GLN A 53 8.35 4.11 -3.47
CA GLN A 53 8.59 3.26 -2.31
C GLN A 53 9.01 4.06 -1.08
N ASN A 54 9.85 5.08 -1.26
CA ASN A 54 10.30 5.95 -0.19
C ASN A 54 9.16 6.81 0.38
N VAL A 55 8.25 7.30 -0.47
CA VAL A 55 7.08 8.07 -0.01
C VAL A 55 6.18 7.20 0.86
N ILE A 56 5.89 5.97 0.43
CA ILE A 56 5.05 5.04 1.21
C ILE A 56 5.75 4.63 2.50
N LYS A 57 7.03 4.23 2.44
CA LYS A 57 7.82 3.83 3.62
C LYS A 57 7.93 4.96 4.64
N ALA A 58 8.05 6.22 4.21
CA ALA A 58 8.13 7.35 5.12
C ALA A 58 6.85 7.54 5.97
N GLU A 59 5.67 7.28 5.39
CA GLU A 59 4.42 7.32 6.14
C GLU A 59 4.25 6.09 7.03
N LEU A 60 4.55 4.90 6.53
CA LEU A 60 4.44 3.65 7.30
C LEU A 60 5.43 3.56 8.47
N ALA A 61 6.62 4.17 8.33
CA ALA A 61 7.62 4.21 9.40
C ALA A 61 7.13 4.96 10.64
N LYS A 62 6.12 5.82 10.53
CA LYS A 62 5.50 6.51 11.68
C LYS A 62 4.65 5.58 12.54
N ILE A 63 4.24 4.43 12.01
CA ILE A 63 3.43 3.44 12.73
C ILE A 63 4.32 2.66 13.69
N LYS A 64 3.99 2.72 14.98
CA LYS A 64 4.80 2.17 16.10
C LYS A 64 4.61 0.67 16.34
N TRP A 65 3.73 0.04 15.59
CA TRP A 65 3.40 -1.37 15.69
C TRP A 65 3.51 -2.05 14.33
N ILE A 66 3.51 -3.38 14.32
CA ILE A 66 3.59 -4.20 13.11
C ILE A 66 2.60 -5.37 13.23
N ILE A 67 2.16 -5.88 12.08
CA ILE A 67 1.29 -7.04 11.96
C ILE A 67 2.16 -8.28 11.77
N TYR A 68 1.98 -9.29 12.61
CA TYR A 68 2.78 -10.52 12.56
C TYR A 68 2.04 -11.74 11.98
N ASN A 69 0.73 -11.60 11.72
CA ASN A 69 -0.09 -12.66 11.12
C ASN A 69 -0.69 -12.20 9.77
N ASP A 70 -1.67 -12.93 9.26
CA ASP A 70 -2.25 -12.73 7.94
C ASP A 70 -2.82 -11.31 7.71
N VAL A 71 -2.59 -10.80 6.49
CA VAL A 71 -3.16 -9.54 5.99
C VAL A 71 -3.88 -9.77 4.67
N ASN A 72 -4.93 -8.98 4.43
CA ASN A 72 -5.66 -8.96 3.16
C ASN A 72 -5.52 -7.60 2.51
N LEU A 73 -5.12 -7.59 1.23
CA LEU A 73 -4.87 -6.37 0.48
C LEU A 73 -5.96 -6.15 -0.57
N GLU A 74 -6.50 -4.94 -0.64
CA GLU A 74 -7.46 -4.54 -1.67
C GLU A 74 -6.97 -3.30 -2.41
N PHE A 75 -6.69 -3.46 -3.70
CA PHE A 75 -6.25 -2.39 -4.60
C PHE A 75 -7.44 -1.90 -5.42
N PHE A 76 -7.77 -0.62 -5.32
CA PHE A 76 -8.76 0.05 -6.13
C PHE A 76 -8.05 1.06 -7.04
N TRP A 77 -8.00 0.73 -8.33
CA TRP A 77 -7.34 1.54 -9.33
C TRP A 77 -8.35 2.41 -10.07
N TYR A 78 -8.19 3.73 -9.97
CA TYR A 78 -8.99 4.72 -10.69
C TYR A 78 -8.18 5.28 -11.85
N PHE A 79 -8.36 4.70 -13.04
CA PHE A 79 -7.70 5.13 -14.27
C PHE A 79 -8.66 5.93 -15.17
N SER A 80 -8.10 6.83 -15.98
CA SER A 80 -8.80 7.40 -17.13
C SER A 80 -9.06 6.30 -18.17
N CYS A 81 -10.30 6.18 -18.64
CA CYS A 81 -10.73 5.19 -19.64
C CYS A 81 -9.92 5.23 -20.95
N LEU A 82 -9.35 6.39 -21.32
CA LEU A 82 -8.54 6.56 -22.52
C LEU A 82 -7.19 5.82 -22.40
N ARG A 83 -6.50 5.99 -21.25
CA ARG A 83 -5.20 5.34 -21.00
C ARG A 83 -5.27 3.81 -21.05
N LYS A 84 -6.41 3.23 -20.67
CA LYS A 84 -6.65 1.78 -20.76
C LYS A 84 -6.55 1.26 -22.21
N LYS A 85 -7.07 2.02 -23.19
CA LYS A 85 -7.07 1.62 -24.60
C LYS A 85 -5.77 1.98 -25.32
N GLU A 86 -5.04 2.96 -24.81
CA GLU A 86 -3.84 3.50 -25.45
C GLU A 86 -2.54 2.84 -24.98
N SER A 87 -2.55 2.07 -23.88
CA SER A 87 -1.31 1.49 -23.34
C SER A 87 -1.48 0.06 -22.82
N ASP A 88 -0.91 -0.89 -23.56
CA ASP A 88 -0.78 -2.30 -23.12
C ASP A 88 -0.05 -2.43 -21.78
N LYS A 89 0.79 -1.45 -21.41
CA LYS A 89 1.61 -1.46 -20.19
C LYS A 89 0.80 -1.35 -18.90
N ILE A 90 -0.44 -0.87 -18.97
CA ILE A 90 -1.35 -0.79 -17.81
C ILE A 90 -2.12 -2.10 -17.64
N GLY A 91 -2.19 -2.94 -18.68
CA GLY A 91 -2.92 -4.21 -18.70
C GLY A 91 -2.47 -5.22 -17.64
N ASP A 92 -1.18 -5.22 -17.30
CA ASP A 92 -0.60 -6.11 -16.30
C ASP A 92 -0.65 -5.49 -14.90
N LEU A 93 -1.75 -5.71 -14.19
CA LEU A 93 -1.92 -5.25 -12.82
C LEU A 93 -0.81 -5.71 -11.87
N ASP A 94 -0.36 -6.94 -12.05
CA ASP A 94 0.65 -7.58 -11.23
C ASP A 94 1.98 -6.79 -11.28
N ASN A 95 2.29 -6.22 -12.46
CA ASN A 95 3.46 -5.37 -12.66
C ASN A 95 3.38 -4.03 -11.91
N LEU A 96 2.18 -3.55 -11.60
CA LEU A 96 1.97 -2.32 -10.82
C LEU A 96 1.92 -2.60 -9.32
N ILE A 97 1.35 -3.75 -8.93
CA ILE A 97 1.12 -4.09 -7.53
C ILE A 97 2.42 -4.51 -6.83
N LYS A 98 3.27 -5.29 -7.48
CA LYS A 98 4.47 -5.87 -6.85
C LYS A 98 5.41 -4.82 -6.22
N PRO A 99 5.82 -3.74 -6.92
CA PRO A 99 6.68 -2.72 -6.33
C PRO A 99 6.08 -2.01 -5.12
N ILE A 100 4.75 -2.01 -4.99
CA ILE A 100 4.01 -1.40 -3.89
C ILE A 100 3.95 -2.38 -2.71
N ILE A 101 3.70 -3.67 -2.95
CA ILE A 101 3.71 -4.70 -1.90
C ILE A 101 5.06 -4.75 -1.19
N ASP A 102 6.16 -4.66 -1.95
CA ASP A 102 7.53 -4.64 -1.42
C ASP A 102 7.80 -3.45 -0.47
N THR A 103 6.89 -2.47 -0.37
CA THR A 103 7.00 -1.35 0.57
C THR A 103 6.40 -1.65 1.94
N PHE A 104 5.46 -2.58 2.00
CA PHE A 104 4.75 -2.93 3.22
C PHE A 104 5.50 -3.96 4.07
N SER A 105 6.46 -4.69 3.48
CA SER A 105 7.30 -5.65 4.20
C SER A 105 8.53 -5.01 4.85
N GLY A 106 8.99 -5.61 5.94
CA GLY A 106 10.23 -5.26 6.64
C GLY A 106 10.12 -4.17 7.70
N CYS A 107 11.26 -3.66 8.17
CA CYS A 107 11.36 -2.81 9.36
C CYS A 107 10.62 -1.46 9.26
N ASN A 108 10.59 -0.87 8.07
CA ASN A 108 9.87 0.37 7.78
C ASN A 108 8.49 0.11 7.15
N GLY A 109 8.07 -1.14 7.11
CA GLY A 109 6.77 -1.58 6.62
C GLY A 109 5.74 -1.71 7.75
N ILE A 110 4.64 -2.40 7.42
CA ILE A 110 3.51 -2.66 8.31
C ILE A 110 3.32 -4.16 8.62
N PHE A 111 3.92 -5.05 7.82
CA PHE A 111 4.01 -6.49 8.09
C PHE A 111 5.45 -6.99 7.88
N ILE A 112 5.75 -8.19 8.35
CA ILE A 112 7.11 -8.76 8.37
C ILE A 112 7.52 -9.18 6.95
N ASP A 113 6.67 -9.95 6.27
CA ASP A 113 6.98 -10.60 5.00
C ASP A 113 5.78 -10.69 4.04
N ASP A 114 6.03 -10.81 2.73
CA ASP A 114 4.97 -10.93 1.72
C ASP A 114 4.19 -12.25 1.82
N SER A 115 4.77 -13.27 2.47
CA SER A 115 4.12 -14.54 2.78
C SER A 115 2.92 -14.42 3.73
N GLN A 116 2.78 -13.31 4.48
CA GLN A 116 1.62 -13.02 5.32
C GLN A 116 0.38 -12.59 4.51
N ILE A 117 0.52 -12.35 3.20
CA ILE A 117 -0.61 -11.88 2.40
C ILE A 117 -1.53 -13.05 2.07
N GLY A 118 -2.64 -13.16 2.80
CA GLY A 118 -3.63 -14.21 2.61
C GLY A 118 -4.48 -14.02 1.35
N SER A 119 -4.74 -12.78 0.96
CA SER A 119 -5.42 -12.47 -0.30
C SER A 119 -5.05 -11.10 -0.88
N ILE A 120 -5.08 -11.02 -2.22
CA ILE A 120 -4.91 -9.79 -2.97
C ILE A 120 -6.12 -9.63 -3.89
N ASN A 121 -6.95 -8.64 -3.60
CA ASN A 121 -8.06 -8.24 -4.46
C ASN A 121 -7.64 -6.99 -5.23
N SER A 122 -7.76 -7.01 -6.55
CA SER A 122 -7.47 -5.85 -7.39
C SER A 122 -8.67 -5.52 -8.26
N LEU A 123 -9.19 -4.31 -8.09
CA LEU A 123 -10.36 -3.81 -8.79
C LEU A 123 -10.01 -2.58 -9.60
N TRP A 124 -10.56 -2.53 -10.81
CA TRP A 124 -10.44 -1.40 -11.71
C TRP A 124 -11.73 -0.62 -11.76
N MET A 125 -11.60 0.67 -11.55
CA MET A 125 -12.70 1.62 -11.61
C MET A 125 -12.40 2.68 -12.65
N SER A 126 -13.40 2.99 -13.46
CA SER A 126 -13.33 4.07 -14.43
C SER A 126 -13.48 5.41 -13.71
N ARG A 127 -12.54 6.33 -13.96
CA ARG A 127 -12.68 7.73 -13.55
C ARG A 127 -13.11 8.57 -14.74
N ASP A 128 -14.09 9.44 -14.53
CA ASP A 128 -14.52 10.38 -15.56
C ASP A 128 -13.38 11.38 -15.86
N VAL A 129 -13.10 11.58 -17.15
CA VAL A 129 -11.83 12.17 -17.65
C VAL A 129 -11.86 13.70 -17.61
N SER A 130 -13.01 14.29 -17.29
CA SER A 130 -13.25 15.73 -17.31
C SER A 130 -12.52 16.50 -16.20
N SER A 131 -12.06 15.85 -15.12
CA SER A 131 -11.52 16.55 -13.94
C SER A 131 -10.00 16.46 -13.70
N SER A 132 -9.30 15.42 -14.20
CA SER A 132 -7.83 15.29 -13.99
C SER A 132 -7.20 14.19 -14.87
N ARG A 133 -5.92 14.35 -15.23
CA ARG A 133 -5.10 13.31 -15.89
C ARG A 133 -4.49 12.31 -14.90
N ASN A 134 -4.61 12.56 -13.60
CA ASN A 134 -3.98 11.74 -12.58
C ASN A 134 -4.76 10.46 -12.33
N SER A 135 -4.00 9.38 -12.12
CA SER A 135 -4.49 8.11 -11.63
C SER A 135 -4.56 8.15 -10.11
N ILE A 136 -5.59 7.56 -9.53
CA ILE A 136 -5.67 7.37 -8.07
C ILE A 136 -5.58 5.88 -7.78
N LEU A 137 -4.70 5.50 -6.86
CA LEU A 137 -4.71 4.20 -6.22
C LEU A 137 -5.25 4.36 -4.81
N LYS A 138 -6.34 3.68 -4.49
CA LYS A 138 -6.75 3.45 -3.10
C LYS A 138 -6.39 2.01 -2.73
N LEU A 139 -5.60 1.83 -1.69
CA LEU A 139 -5.23 0.54 -1.14
C LEU A 139 -5.83 0.41 0.25
N CYS A 140 -6.48 -0.72 0.54
CA CYS A 140 -6.91 -1.09 1.87
C CYS A 140 -6.10 -2.29 2.35
N ILE A 141 -5.59 -2.22 3.58
CA ILE A 141 -4.88 -3.29 4.28
C ILE A 141 -5.76 -3.71 5.44
N HIS A 142 -6.41 -4.86 5.34
CA HIS A 142 -7.27 -5.41 6.38
C HIS A 142 -6.48 -6.44 7.20
N PHE A 143 -6.60 -6.35 8.52
CA PHE A 143 -5.86 -7.20 9.44
C PHE A 143 -6.61 -7.36 10.77
N ASN A 144 -6.13 -8.33 11.57
CA ASN A 144 -6.59 -8.53 12.93
C ASN A 144 -5.69 -7.79 13.93
N ASN A 145 -6.29 -6.98 14.79
CA ASN A 145 -5.64 -6.21 15.85
C ASN A 145 -4.98 -7.07 16.91
N ASP A 146 -5.54 -8.25 17.18
CA ASP A 146 -4.97 -9.22 18.11
C ASP A 146 -3.61 -9.73 17.60
N ASP A 147 -3.39 -9.62 16.28
CA ASP A 147 -2.19 -10.06 15.59
C ASP A 147 -1.17 -8.94 15.36
N CYS A 148 -1.15 -7.95 16.27
CA CYS A 148 -0.24 -6.80 16.22
C CYS A 148 0.68 -6.73 17.43
N CYS A 149 1.88 -6.19 17.22
CA CYS A 149 2.89 -6.03 18.27
C CYS A 149 3.66 -4.72 18.12
N ILE A 150 4.10 -4.14 19.24
CA ILE A 150 4.81 -2.86 19.28
C ILE A 150 6.25 -3.03 18.80
N LYS A 151 6.67 -2.26 17.78
CA LYS A 151 7.99 -2.34 17.13
C LYS A 151 9.15 -2.11 18.10
N GLU A 152 9.00 -1.21 19.07
CA GLU A 152 10.04 -0.90 20.06
C GLU A 152 10.49 -2.14 20.87
N ASN A 153 9.59 -3.09 21.07
CA ASN A 153 9.85 -4.32 21.83
C ASN A 153 10.39 -5.47 20.96
N MET A 154 10.68 -5.22 19.68
CA MET A 154 11.06 -6.26 18.73
C MET A 154 12.36 -5.94 18.01
N ARG A 155 12.98 -7.00 17.48
CA ARG A 155 14.14 -6.91 16.59
C ARG A 155 13.94 -7.89 15.43
N PHE A 156 14.18 -7.42 14.21
CA PHE A 156 14.24 -8.29 13.04
C PHE A 156 15.54 -9.09 13.08
N VAL A 157 15.42 -10.41 12.95
CA VAL A 157 16.55 -11.34 12.88
C VAL A 157 16.42 -12.09 11.57
N GLN A 158 17.48 -12.05 10.76
CA GLN A 158 17.59 -12.88 9.56
C GLN A 158 18.25 -14.20 9.97
N ILE A 159 17.56 -15.31 9.73
CA ILE A 159 18.07 -16.66 10.00
C ILE A 159 18.48 -17.26 8.65
N GLU A 160 19.68 -17.85 8.61
CA GLU A 160 20.26 -18.54 7.46
C GLU A 160 19.67 -19.94 7.23
#